data_AF-A0A537UA53-F1
#
_entry.id   AF-A0A537UA53-F1
#
_cell.length_a   1.000
_cell.length_b   1.000
_cell.length_c   1.000
_cell.angle_alpha   90.00
_cell.angle_beta   90.00
_cell.angle_gamma   90.00
#
_symmetry.space_group_name_H-M   'P 1'
#
loop_
_entity.id
_entity.type
_entity.pdbx_description
1 polymer ?
#
loop_
_entity_poly.entity_id
_entity_poly.type
_entity_poly.pdbx_seq_one_letter_code
_entity_poly.pdbx_strand_id
1 'polypeptide(L)'
;MDLIVRNARLADRSSGELIDIGVEQGRIVALEHALAGEAQVYDAKGCLACPGLIETHIHLDKSRIIDRCAPQERKTLSPVKGVSPLK
;
A
#
# COMPACT_ATOMS: atom_id res chain seq x y z
N MET A 1 7.34 -13.16 10.05
CA MET A 1 6.60 -12.66 8.87
C MET A 1 5.15 -13.07 8.99
N ASP A 2 4.24 -12.18 8.60
CA ASP A 2 2.79 -12.43 8.62
C ASP A 2 2.26 -12.84 7.23
N LEU A 3 2.85 -12.28 6.16
CA LEU A 3 2.48 -12.53 4.77
C LEU A 3 3.73 -12.63 3.88
N ILE A 4 3.71 -13.57 2.94
CA ILE A 4 4.64 -13.63 1.81
C ILE A 4 3.82 -13.52 0.52
N VAL A 5 4.07 -12.46 -0.26
CA VAL A 5 3.54 -12.32 -1.63
C VAL A 5 4.56 -12.92 -2.58
N ARG A 6 4.25 -14.05 -3.22
CA ARG A 6 5.16 -14.77 -4.09
C ARG A 6 5.05 -14.36 -5.54
N ASN A 7 6.13 -14.53 -6.30
CA ASN A 7 6.15 -14.39 -7.75
C ASN A 7 5.64 -13.04 -8.27
N ALA A 8 5.98 -11.94 -7.61
CA ALA A 8 5.62 -10.60 -8.06
C ALA A 8 6.67 -10.05 -9.03
N ARG A 9 6.26 -9.21 -9.98
CA ARG A 9 7.20 -8.36 -10.74
C ARG A 9 7.27 -6.98 -10.09
N LEU A 10 8.46 -6.47 -9.79
CA LEU A 10 8.60 -5.12 -9.25
C LEU A 10 8.58 -4.06 -10.36
N ALA A 11 7.91 -2.95 -10.11
CA ALA A 11 7.76 -1.86 -11.08
C ALA A 11 9.07 -1.13 -11.43
N ASP A 12 10.08 -1.19 -10.55
CA ASP A 12 11.40 -0.60 -10.74
C ASP A 12 12.40 -1.55 -11.43
N ARG A 13 11.97 -2.76 -11.82
CA ARG A 13 12.80 -3.76 -12.51
C ARG A 13 12.27 -4.07 -13.90
N SER A 14 13.16 -3.99 -14.89
CA SER A 14 12.83 -4.23 -16.31
C SER A 14 13.00 -5.68 -16.76
N SER A 15 13.67 -6.53 -15.98
CA SER A 15 14.04 -7.90 -16.38
C SER A 15 12.90 -8.92 -16.34
N GLY A 16 11.72 -8.54 -15.84
CA GLY A 16 10.60 -9.47 -15.66
C GLY A 16 10.84 -10.53 -14.57
N GLU A 17 11.91 -10.37 -13.79
CA GLU A 17 12.23 -11.21 -12.64
C GLU A 17 11.05 -11.28 -11.66
N LEU A 18 10.82 -12.49 -11.17
CA LEU A 18 9.83 -12.78 -10.15
C LEU A 18 10.51 -12.73 -8.78
N ILE A 19 9.93 -11.97 -7.86
CA ILE A 19 10.43 -11.83 -6.49
C ILE A 19 9.33 -12.15 -5.48
N ASP A 20 9.76 -12.58 -4.30
CA ASP A 20 8.88 -12.73 -3.15
C ASP A 20 9.03 -11.50 -2.23
N ILE A 21 7.91 -11.02 -1.69
CA ILE A 21 7.83 -9.86 -0.81
C ILE A 21 7.40 -10.35 0.58
N GLY A 22 8.28 -10.21 1.57
CA GLY A 22 7.99 -10.52 2.96
C GLY A 22 7.39 -9.32 3.69
N VAL A 23 6.27 -9.52 4.39
CA VAL A 23 5.58 -8.49 5.18
C VAL A 23 5.45 -8.94 6.64
N GLU A 24 5.79 -8.05 7.56
CA GLU A 24 5.65 -8.25 9.00
C GLU A 24 5.17 -6.96 9.65
N GLN A 25 4.13 -7.05 10.49
CA GLN A 25 3.52 -5.94 11.21
C GLN A 25 3.21 -4.73 10.30
N GLY A 26 2.70 -5.01 9.09
CA GLY A 26 2.35 -4.00 8.10
C GLY A 26 3.54 -3.33 7.40
N ARG A 27 4.76 -3.86 7.54
CA ARG A 27 5.97 -3.36 6.89
C ARG A 27 6.55 -4.39 5.93
N ILE A 28 7.11 -3.92 4.83
CA ILE A 28 7.94 -4.76 3.95
C ILE A 28 9.27 -4.99 4.67
N VAL A 29 9.61 -6.26 4.93
CA VAL A 29 10.83 -6.66 5.66
C VAL A 29 11.83 -7.42 4.79
N ALA A 30 11.41 -7.94 3.64
CA ALA A 30 12.28 -8.65 2.71
C ALA A 30 11.79 -8.54 1.25
N LEU A 31 12.75 -8.56 0.32
CA LEU A 31 12.55 -8.63 -1.13
C LEU A 31 13.59 -9.58 -1.71
N GLU A 32 13.23 -10.86 -1.88
CA GLU A 32 14.19 -11.92 -2.21
C GLU A 32 13.59 -12.94 -3.18
N HIS A 33 14.45 -13.68 -3.88
CA HIS A 33 14.02 -14.83 -4.68
C HIS A 33 13.81 -16.05 -3.76
N ALA A 34 12.69 -16.76 -3.91
CA ALA A 34 12.39 -17.97 -3.14
C ALA A 34 12.52 -17.76 -1.62
N LEU A 35 11.85 -16.72 -1.11
CA LEU A 35 11.97 -16.29 0.28
C LEU A 35 11.54 -17.44 1.22
N ALA A 36 12.46 -17.84 2.10
CA ALA A 36 12.23 -18.87 3.09
C ALA A 36 11.41 -18.33 4.27
N GLY A 37 10.54 -19.17 4.83
CA GLY A 37 9.76 -18.84 6.02
C GLY A 37 8.34 -19.38 5.96
N GLU A 38 7.74 -19.48 7.15
CA GLU A 38 6.34 -19.88 7.33
C GLU A 38 5.50 -18.63 7.64
N ALA A 39 4.56 -18.32 6.76
CA ALA A 39 3.64 -17.19 6.86
C ALA A 39 2.42 -17.47 5.97
N GLN A 40 1.39 -16.63 6.02
CA GLN A 40 0.34 -16.67 5.01
C GLN A 40 0.95 -16.42 3.63
N VAL A 41 0.57 -17.21 2.62
CA VAL A 41 1.10 -17.07 1.26
C VAL A 41 0.02 -16.57 0.31
N TYR A 42 0.38 -15.57 -0.49
CA TYR A 42 -0.39 -15.14 -1.65
C TYR A 42 0.50 -15.22 -2.89
N ASP A 43 0.11 -16.02 -3.89
CA ASP A 43 0.84 -16.10 -5.16
C ASP A 43 0.35 -15.01 -6.12
N ALA A 44 1.22 -14.05 -6.44
CA ALA A 44 0.93 -12.96 -7.37
C ALA A 44 0.91 -13.42 -8.83
N LYS A 45 1.37 -14.64 -9.15
CA LYS A 45 1.31 -15.21 -10.52
C LYS A 45 1.93 -14.31 -11.59
N GLY A 46 3.02 -13.64 -11.23
CA GLY A 46 3.69 -12.67 -12.09
C GLY A 46 3.01 -11.30 -12.14
N CYS A 47 1.97 -11.00 -11.37
CA CYS A 47 1.39 -9.65 -11.35
C CYS A 47 2.43 -8.59 -10.94
N LEU A 48 2.21 -7.37 -11.44
CA LEU A 48 3.01 -6.21 -11.07
C LEU A 48 2.71 -5.82 -9.61
N ALA A 49 3.76 -5.72 -8.80
CA ALA A 49 3.74 -5.06 -7.51
C ALA A 49 4.37 -3.66 -7.67
N CYS A 50 3.61 -2.64 -7.29
CA CYS A 50 4.06 -1.26 -7.22
C CYS A 50 3.74 -0.69 -5.83
N PRO A 51 4.38 0.42 -5.44
CA PRO A 51 3.96 1.15 -4.25
C PRO A 51 2.46 1.47 -4.30
N GLY A 52 1.83 1.52 -3.13
CA GLY A 52 0.43 1.91 -3.01
C GLY A 52 0.19 3.27 -3.68
N LEU A 53 -0.88 3.37 -4.47
CA LEU A 53 -1.23 4.61 -5.16
C LEU A 53 -1.63 5.68 -4.15
N ILE A 54 -1.13 6.89 -4.32
CA ILE A 54 -1.48 8.05 -3.51
C ILE A 54 -2.40 8.94 -4.33
N GLU A 55 -3.64 9.08 -3.87
CA GLU A 55 -4.59 10.03 -4.42
C GLU A 55 -4.51 11.35 -3.64
N THR A 56 -4.27 12.45 -4.35
CA THR A 56 -4.07 13.79 -3.76
C THR A 56 -5.38 14.55 -3.61
N HIS A 57 -6.40 14.21 -4.40
CA HIS A 57 -7.68 14.88 -4.39
C HIS A 57 -8.83 13.88 -4.53
N ILE A 58 -9.36 13.44 -3.39
CA ILE A 58 -10.53 12.57 -3.30
C ILE A 58 -11.62 13.13 -2.40
N HIS A 59 -12.88 12.89 -2.77
CA HIS A 59 -14.06 13.21 -1.98
C HIS A 59 -14.66 11.94 -1.35
N LEU A 60 -14.06 11.45 -0.27
CA LEU A 60 -14.57 10.28 0.47
C LEU A 60 -15.91 10.55 1.18
N ASP A 61 -16.21 11.83 1.43
CA ASP A 61 -17.50 12.29 1.94
C ASP A 61 -18.66 12.09 0.95
N LYS A 62 -18.35 11.91 -0.34
CA LYS A 62 -19.34 11.74 -1.42
C LYS A 62 -19.32 10.36 -2.07
N SER A 63 -18.54 9.42 -1.53
CA SER A 63 -18.43 8.05 -2.06
C SER A 63 -19.34 7.03 -1.37
N ARG A 64 -20.27 7.47 -0.51
CA ARG A 64 -21.24 6.62 0.22
C ARG A 64 -20.59 5.54 1.10
N ILE A 65 -19.45 5.86 1.73
CA ILE A 65 -18.71 4.98 2.66
C ILE A 65 -18.40 5.66 4.00
N ILE A 66 -19.27 6.58 4.43
CA ILE A 66 -19.04 7.40 5.63
C ILE A 66 -18.97 6.57 6.93
N ASP A 67 -19.57 5.37 6.91
CA ASP A 67 -19.51 4.35 7.96
C ASP A 67 -18.12 3.70 8.09
N ARG A 68 -17.35 3.65 6.98
CA ARG A 68 -15.99 3.07 6.94
C ARG A 68 -14.89 4.11 7.08
N CYS A 69 -15.17 5.35 6.68
CA CYS A 69 -14.23 6.46 6.76
C CYS A 69 -15.02 7.71 7.16
N ALA A 70 -15.12 7.95 8.46
CA ALA A 70 -15.80 9.12 8.98
C ALA A 70 -15.05 10.40 8.55
N PRO A 71 -15.75 11.46 8.12
CA PRO A 71 -15.13 12.74 7.86
C PRO A 71 -14.48 13.25 9.15
N GLN A 72 -13.29 13.83 9.00
CA GLN A 72 -12.62 14.51 10.10
C GLN A 72 -13.56 15.58 10.69
N GLU A 73 -13.64 15.66 12.02
CA GLU A 73 -14.48 16.64 12.70
C GLU A 73 -14.03 18.07 12.36
N ARG A 74 -14.95 18.88 11.80
CA ARG A 74 -14.63 20.21 11.24
C ARG A 74 -15.01 21.39 12.14
N LYS A 75 -14.94 21.29 13.47
CA LYS A 75 -15.31 22.45 14.32
C LYS A 75 -14.46 23.69 14.05
N THR A 76 -13.18 23.54 13.69
CA THR A 76 -12.25 24.66 13.43
C THR A 76 -11.24 24.39 12.31
N LEU A 77 -11.26 23.21 11.69
CA LEU A 77 -10.22 22.77 10.77
C LEU A 77 -10.48 23.27 9.34
N SER A 78 -9.57 24.08 8.81
CA SER A 78 -9.52 24.48 7.40
C SER A 78 -8.46 23.64 6.68
N PRO A 79 -8.81 22.85 5.64
CA PRO A 79 -7.84 22.11 4.85
C PRO A 79 -6.74 23.01 4.28
N VAL A 80 -7.09 24.23 3.88
CA VAL A 80 -6.14 25.25 3.38
C VAL A 80 -5.09 25.60 4.44
N LYS A 81 -5.52 25.84 5.69
CA LYS A 81 -4.59 26.13 6.80
C LYS A 81 -3.75 24.91 7.17
N GLY A 82 -4.34 23.71 7.12
CA GLY A 82 -3.65 22.46 7.50
C GLY A 82 -2.53 22.07 6.54
N VAL A 83 -2.65 22.36 5.24
CA VAL A 83 -1.63 21.99 4.24
C VAL A 83 -0.65 23.11 3.91
N SER A 84 -0.89 24.34 4.40
CA SER A 84 0.01 25.47 4.17
C SER A 84 1.48 25.23 4.59
N PRO A 85 1.78 24.48 5.67
CA PRO A 85 3.17 24.19 6.05
C PRO A 85 3.87 23.15 5.15
N LEU A 86 3.14 22.49 4.26
CA LEU A 86 3.65 21.45 3.36
C LEU A 86 3.98 21.98 1.95
N LYS A 87 3.72 23.26 1.69
CA LYS A 87 4.16 23.99 0.49
C LYS A 87 5.49 24.68 0.76
#